data_AF-A0A7J3VFI3-F1
#
_entry.id   AF-A0A7J3VFI3-F1
#
_cell.length_a   1.000
_cell.length_b   1.000
_cell.length_c   1.000
_cell.angle_alpha   90.00
_cell.angle_beta   90.00
_cell.angle_gamma   90.00
#
_symmetry.space_group_name_H-M   'P 1'
#
loop_
_entity.id
_entity.type
_entity.pdbx_description
1 polymer ?
#
loop_
_entity_poly.entity_id
_entity_poly.type
_entity_poly.pdbx_seq_one_letter_code
_entity_poly.pdbx_strand_id
1 'polypeptide(L)'
;MNKNLLSRCGIYCGACYVYRAERDCGEFIREIAKWQKVELDQVKCNGCFAPEEEKWPNCRKCWPWKCLEEKGLDFCYKCDSFWDYS
;
A
#
# COMPACT_ATOMS: atom_id res chain seq x y z
N MET A 1 4.12 17.06 -0.19
CA MET A 1 4.09 15.63 -0.58
C MET A 1 2.65 15.16 -0.54
N ASN A 2 2.14 14.60 -1.63
CA ASN A 2 0.77 14.09 -1.67
C ASN A 2 0.71 12.72 -0.97
N LYS A 3 0.18 12.68 0.26
CA LYS A 3 0.06 11.45 1.06
C LYS A 3 -0.81 10.39 0.38
N ASN A 4 -1.63 10.77 -0.60
CA ASN A 4 -2.56 9.85 -1.27
C ASN A 4 -1.86 8.92 -2.28
N LEU A 5 -0.63 9.22 -2.68
CA LEU A 5 0.11 8.42 -3.67
C LEU A 5 1.42 7.82 -3.14
N LEU A 6 1.73 8.00 -1.86
CA LEU A 6 2.94 7.45 -1.25
C LEU A 6 2.58 6.60 -0.03
N SER A 7 3.03 5.35 0.00
CA SER A 7 2.88 4.51 1.17
C SER A 7 3.79 4.97 2.31
N ARG A 8 3.47 4.55 3.54
CA ARG A 8 4.31 4.84 4.72
C ARG A 8 5.75 4.31 4.57
N CYS A 9 5.96 3.24 3.81
CA CYS A 9 7.28 2.69 3.51
C CYS A 9 7.97 3.27 2.27
N GLY A 10 7.36 4.21 1.56
CA GLY A 10 7.95 4.85 0.37
C GLY A 10 7.60 4.20 -0.96
N ILE A 11 6.76 3.15 -0.98
CA ILE A 11 6.23 2.59 -2.22
C ILE A 11 5.26 3.60 -2.83
N TYR A 12 5.56 4.03 -4.06
CA TYR A 12 4.67 4.88 -4.84
C TYR A 12 3.42 4.08 -5.25
N CYS A 13 2.23 4.55 -4.89
CA CYS A 13 0.96 3.90 -5.25
C CYS A 13 0.79 3.80 -6.77
N GLY A 14 1.37 4.73 -7.54
CA GLY A 14 1.40 4.65 -9.00
C GLY A 14 2.20 3.47 -9.56
N ALA A 15 3.01 2.79 -8.74
CA ALA A 15 3.73 1.56 -9.08
C ALA A 15 3.17 0.31 -8.34
N CYS A 16 2.11 0.46 -7.54
CA CYS A 16 1.51 -0.65 -6.79
C CYS A 16 0.55 -1.46 -7.67
N TYR A 17 0.78 -2.78 -7.76
CA TYR A 17 0.00 -3.67 -8.62
C TYR A 17 -1.51 -3.64 -8.32
N VAL A 18 -1.93 -3.64 -7.05
CA VAL A 18 -3.37 -3.59 -6.69
C VAL A 18 -3.97 -2.22 -7.02
N TYR A 19 -3.30 -1.14 -6.61
CA TYR A 19 -3.79 0.22 -6.79
C TYR A 19 -3.98 0.56 -8.27
N ARG A 20 -3.05 0.10 -9.11
CA ARG A 20 -3.08 0.25 -10.57
C ARG A 20 -4.07 -0.69 -11.24
N ALA A 21 -4.19 -1.94 -10.79
CA ALA A 21 -5.13 -2.90 -11.35
C ALA A 21 -6.56 -2.36 -11.37
N GLU A 22 -7.02 -1.77 -10.26
CA GLU A 22 -8.35 -1.14 -10.17
C GLU A 22 -8.50 0.06 -11.10
N ARG A 23 -7.53 0.99 -11.08
CA ARG A 23 -7.65 2.32 -11.72
C ARG A 23 -7.37 2.32 -13.21
N ASP A 24 -6.50 1.43 -13.67
CA ASP A 24 -6.09 1.37 -15.06
C ASP A 24 -7.09 0.59 -15.92
N CYS A 25 -8.05 -0.08 -15.28
CA CYS A 25 -9.20 -0.73 -15.91
C CYS A 25 -8.82 -1.57 -17.14
N GLY A 26 -8.43 -2.83 -16.94
CA GLY A 26 -8.08 -3.73 -18.05
C GLY A 26 -7.98 -5.20 -17.63
N GLU A 27 -7.38 -6.03 -18.48
CA GLU A 27 -7.18 -7.48 -18.20
C GLU A 27 -6.41 -7.72 -16.89
N PHE A 28 -5.51 -6.80 -16.52
CA PHE A 28 -4.66 -6.96 -15.36
C PHE A 28 -5.45 -7.13 -14.04
N ILE A 29 -6.63 -6.50 -13.90
CA ILE A 29 -7.45 -6.65 -12.69
C ILE A 29 -7.99 -8.08 -12.52
N ARG A 30 -8.27 -8.77 -13.63
CA ARG A 30 -8.68 -10.19 -13.63
C ARG A 30 -7.54 -11.10 -13.21
N GLU A 31 -6.33 -10.82 -13.71
CA GLU A 31 -5.13 -11.56 -13.30
C GLU A 31 -4.84 -11.37 -11.81
N ILE A 32 -4.95 -10.14 -11.28
CA ILE A 32 -4.79 -9.88 -9.86
C ILE A 32 -5.87 -10.58 -9.03
N ALA A 33 -7.15 -10.51 -9.44
CA ALA A 33 -8.24 -11.22 -8.75
C ALA A 33 -7.94 -12.73 -8.65
N LYS A 34 -7.52 -13.34 -9.76
CA LYS A 34 -7.13 -14.75 -9.84
C LYS A 34 -5.92 -15.07 -8.95
N TRP A 35 -4.86 -14.28 -9.01
CA TRP A 35 -3.64 -14.49 -8.22
C TRP A 35 -3.90 -14.35 -6.72
N GLN A 36 -4.73 -13.38 -6.33
CA GLN A 36 -5.08 -13.11 -4.94
C GLN A 36 -6.24 -14.00 -4.43
N LYS A 37 -6.90 -14.75 -5.32
CA LYS A 37 -8.07 -15.60 -5.02
C LYS A 37 -9.22 -14.83 -4.39
N VAL A 38 -9.57 -13.69 -5.00
CA VAL A 38 -10.66 -12.81 -4.59
C VAL A 38 -11.59 -12.55 -5.77
N GLU A 39 -12.80 -12.06 -5.49
CA GLU A 39 -13.71 -11.58 -6.53
C GLU A 39 -13.18 -10.29 -7.17
N LEU A 40 -13.58 -10.05 -8.42
CA LEU A 40 -13.07 -8.93 -9.21
C LEU A 40 -13.35 -7.57 -8.55
N ASP A 41 -14.52 -7.41 -7.92
CA ASP A 41 -14.95 -6.19 -7.25
C ASP A 41 -14.27 -5.97 -5.89
N GLN A 42 -13.56 -6.98 -5.38
CA GLN A 42 -12.74 -6.91 -4.17
C GLN A 42 -11.33 -6.38 -4.47
N VAL A 43 -10.88 -6.33 -5.72
CA VAL A 43 -9.59 -5.76 -6.12
C VAL A 43 -9.66 -4.23 -6.07
N LYS A 44 -9.60 -3.68 -4.85
CA LYS A 44 -9.70 -2.24 -4.58
C LYS A 44 -8.72 -1.80 -3.51
N CYS A 45 -8.18 -0.60 -3.65
CA CYS A 45 -7.26 -0.02 -2.66
C CYS A 45 -7.25 1.51 -2.77
N ASN A 46 -7.42 2.21 -1.65
CA ASN A 46 -7.36 3.68 -1.60
C ASN A 46 -6.05 4.23 -1.03
N GLY A 47 -5.02 3.39 -0.96
CA GLY A 47 -3.69 3.76 -0.52
C GLY A 47 -3.45 3.49 0.96
N CYS A 48 -2.19 3.68 1.38
CA CYS A 48 -1.74 3.27 2.71
C CYS A 48 -2.46 4.07 3.81
N PHE A 49 -2.63 5.38 3.61
CA PHE A 49 -3.26 6.28 4.59
C PHE A 49 -4.80 6.29 4.60
N ALA A 50 -5.45 5.47 3.77
CA ALA A 50 -6.91 5.34 3.79
C ALA A 50 -7.42 4.69 5.10
N PRO A 51 -8.73 4.76 5.41
CA PRO A 51 -9.35 3.92 6.45
C PRO A 51 -9.02 2.43 6.26
N GLU A 52 -9.02 1.65 7.34
CA GLU A 52 -8.55 0.25 7.32
C GLU A 52 -9.32 -0.61 6.30
N GLU A 53 -10.64 -0.44 6.25
CA GLU A 53 -11.56 -1.11 5.35
C GLU A 53 -11.30 -0.80 3.87
N GLU A 54 -10.70 0.35 3.57
CA GLU A 54 -10.35 0.78 2.21
C GLU A 54 -8.92 0.41 1.79
N LYS A 55 -8.10 -0.08 2.73
CA LYS A 55 -6.76 -0.60 2.44
C LYS A 55 -6.87 -2.00 1.83
N TRP A 56 -5.94 -2.31 0.93
CA TRP A 56 -5.74 -3.69 0.49
C TRP A 56 -5.46 -4.61 1.70
N PRO A 57 -6.12 -5.78 1.84
CA PRO A 57 -6.00 -6.63 3.04
C PRO A 57 -4.56 -6.98 3.44
N ASN A 58 -3.68 -7.28 2.48
CA ASN A 58 -2.28 -7.61 2.78
C ASN A 58 -1.49 -6.42 3.34
N CYS A 59 -1.93 -5.18 3.05
CA CYS A 59 -1.31 -3.96 3.55
C CYS A 59 -1.81 -3.57 4.95
N ARG A 60 -2.91 -4.15 5.45
CA ARG A 60 -3.44 -3.89 6.80
C ARG A 60 -2.53 -4.47 7.89
N LYS A 61 -1.82 -5.55 7.59
CA LYS A 61 -0.94 -6.27 8.52
C LYS A 61 0.55 -6.15 8.19
N CYS A 62 0.94 -5.20 7.33
CA CYS A 62 2.35 -5.11 6.95
C CYS A 62 3.20 -4.53 8.09
N TRP A 63 4.40 -5.08 8.27
CA TRP A 63 5.31 -4.70 9.36
C TRP A 63 5.61 -3.19 9.45
N PRO A 64 5.76 -2.43 8.33
CA PRO A 64 5.98 -0.98 8.40
C PRO A 64 4.92 -0.22 9.20
N TRP A 65 3.65 -0.65 9.23
CA TRP A 65 2.62 0.02 10.06
C TRP A 65 3.00 -0.04 11.53
N LYS A 66 3.23 -1.25 12.03
CA LYS A 66 3.58 -1.50 13.43
C LYS A 66 4.84 -0.72 13.83
N CYS A 67 5.91 -0.84 13.03
CA CYS A 67 7.18 -0.16 13.31
C CYS A 67 7.02 1.37 13.40
N LEU A 68 6.24 1.96 12.48
CA LEU A 68 6.06 3.40 12.43
C LEU A 68 5.10 3.93 13.50
N GLU A 69 4.09 3.16 13.90
CA GLU A 69 3.22 3.48 15.04
C GLU A 69 4.00 3.46 16.36
N GLU A 70 4.80 2.42 16.60
CA GLU A 70 5.65 2.32 17.79
C GLU A 70 6.66 3.48 17.89
N LYS A 71 7.12 3.99 16.75
CA LYS A 71 8.07 5.12 16.67
C LYS A 71 7.40 6.50 16.58
N GLY A 72 6.08 6.58 16.46
CA GLY A 72 5.37 7.85 16.26
C GLY A 72 5.72 8.57 14.94
N LEU A 73 6.04 7.83 13.88
CA LEU A 73 6.46 8.35 12.59
C LEU A 73 5.43 8.13 11.49
N ASP A 74 5.25 9.09 10.60
CA ASP A 74 4.37 8.90 9.43
C ASP A 74 5.02 8.01 8.34
N PHE A 75 6.35 8.08 8.19
CA PHE A 75 7.08 7.49 7.07
C PHE A 75 8.41 6.89 7.50
N CYS A 76 8.85 5.82 6.82
CA CYS A 76 10.14 5.17 7.08
C CYS A 76 11.33 6.13 6.93
N TYR A 77 11.34 7.01 5.92
CA TYR A 77 12.47 7.94 5.69
C TYR A 77 12.69 8.95 6.83
N LYS A 78 11.70 9.13 7.73
CA LYS A 78 11.80 9.99 8.90
C LYS A 78 12.46 9.28 10.10
N CYS A 79 12.73 7.98 9.99
CA CYS A 79 13.42 7.23 11.02
C CYS A 79 14.91 7.54 10.95
N ASP A 80 15.52 7.87 12.09
CA ASP A 80 16.96 8.17 12.15
C ASP A 80 17.79 6.99 11.64
N SER A 81 17.36 5.76 11.96
CA SER A 81 18.00 4.52 11.50
C SER A 81 17.67 4.12 10.06
N PHE A 82 16.97 4.96 9.29
CA PHE A 82 16.59 4.61 7.90
C PHE A 82 17.84 4.50 7.02
N TRP A 83 18.84 5.32 7.28
CA TRP A 83 20.06 5.43 6.47
C TRP A 83 21.19 4.49 6.93
N ASP A 84 21.01 3.76 8.04
CA ASP A 84 22.03 2.88 8.61
C ASP A 84 22.38 1.69 7.70
N TYR A 85 21.57 1.43 6.68
CA TYR A 85 21.76 0.38 5.68
C TYR A 85 22.12 0.91 4.28
N SER A 86 22.49 2.20 4.18
CA SER A 86 22.85 2.88 2.92
C SER A 86 24.35 2.84 2.64
#